data_AF-A0A7W1ZD61-F1
#
_entry.id   AF-A0A7W1ZD61-F1
#
_cell.length_a   1.000
_cell.length_b   1.000
_cell.length_c   1.000
_cell.angle_alpha   90.00
_cell.angle_beta   90.00
_cell.angle_gamma   90.00
#
_symmetry.space_group_name_H-M   'P 1'
#
loop_
_entity.id
_entity.type
_entity.pdbx_description
1 polymer ?
#
loop_
_entity_poly.entity_id
_entity_poly.type
_entity_poly.pdbx_seq_one_letter_code
_entity_poly.pdbx_strand_id
1 'polypeptide(L)'
;MFQKRSSPKRQKYNRLGLIISSSYLLLTLLLKGITYPVFTNALHDQNIAYQKIQTKPTPLNAILWTANVEIEDAYLIGDYSLFDSQAITFNSFAKNHHLLGDWLEKRNVQRLIKISEGWFIISEKNGELYFNDLRFGLLNNDVENPEFTFSYKLTEEDGVIYAEETEKGREDAQKLLSELWVRIKGN
;
A
#
# COMPACT_ATOMS: atom_id res chain seq x y z
N MET A 1 -1.00 -18.65 27.60
CA MET A 1 -2.40 -19.14 27.57
C MET A 1 -2.67 -19.94 28.84
N PHE A 2 -3.36 -19.38 29.84
CA PHE A 2 -3.39 -19.89 31.23
C PHE A 2 -4.43 -21.00 31.52
N GLN A 3 -4.96 -21.70 30.50
CA GLN A 3 -5.99 -22.74 30.70
C GLN A 3 -5.50 -24.15 30.32
N LYS A 4 -5.94 -25.16 31.09
CA LYS A 4 -5.66 -26.58 30.83
C LYS A 4 -6.14 -26.99 29.43
N ARG A 5 -5.37 -27.87 28.78
CA ARG A 5 -5.59 -28.26 27.38
C ARG A 5 -7.00 -28.82 27.10
N SER A 6 -7.60 -29.52 28.07
CA SER A 6 -8.93 -30.14 27.98
C SER A 6 -10.11 -29.23 28.38
N SER A 7 -9.86 -27.94 28.67
CA SER A 7 -10.92 -27.01 29.07
C SER A 7 -11.93 -26.80 27.91
N PRO A 8 -13.24 -27.07 28.10
CA PRO A 8 -14.25 -26.80 27.08
C PRO A 8 -14.36 -25.30 26.75
N LYS A 9 -14.02 -24.41 27.69
CA LYS A 9 -13.93 -22.96 27.44
C LYS A 9 -12.83 -22.62 26.42
N ARG A 10 -11.68 -23.30 26.47
CA ARG A 10 -10.60 -23.15 25.48
C ARG A 10 -11.05 -23.57 24.08
N GLN A 11 -11.77 -24.69 23.97
CA GLN A 11 -12.31 -25.14 22.69
C GLN A 11 -13.33 -24.15 22.11
N LYS A 12 -14.21 -23.60 22.95
CA LYS A 12 -15.18 -22.56 22.54
C LYS A 12 -14.48 -21.31 22.01
N TYR A 13 -13.49 -20.78 22.73
CA TYR A 13 -12.76 -19.57 22.28
C TYR A 13 -11.95 -19.82 21.01
N ASN A 14 -11.31 -20.98 20.87
CA ASN A 14 -10.62 -21.33 19.63
C ASN A 14 -11.60 -21.41 18.46
N ARG A 15 -12.73 -22.08 18.62
CA ARG A 15 -13.75 -22.19 17.57
C ARG A 15 -14.32 -20.82 17.21
N LEU A 16 -14.57 -19.96 18.20
CA LEU A 16 -15.04 -18.59 17.97
C LEU A 16 -14.01 -17.76 17.21
N GLY A 17 -12.74 -17.82 17.60
CA GLY A 17 -11.65 -17.12 16.91
C GLY A 17 -11.52 -17.58 15.46
N LEU A 18 -11.59 -18.90 15.21
CA LEU A 18 -11.56 -19.46 13.86
C LEU A 18 -12.78 -19.06 13.03
N ILE A 19 -13.99 -19.05 13.60
CA ILE A 19 -15.20 -18.61 12.90
C ILE A 19 -15.07 -17.13 12.53
N ILE A 20 -14.67 -16.27 13.47
CA ILE A 20 -14.52 -14.83 13.23
C ILE A 20 -13.47 -14.57 12.15
N SER A 21 -12.28 -15.18 12.25
CA SER A 21 -11.22 -14.97 11.25
C SER A 21 -11.60 -15.51 9.88
N SER A 22 -12.22 -16.70 9.81
CA SER A 22 -12.66 -17.28 8.54
C SER A 22 -13.76 -16.47 7.88
N SER A 23 -14.75 -16.02 8.66
CA SER A 23 -15.82 -15.14 8.16
C SER A 23 -15.26 -13.81 7.65
N TYR A 24 -14.28 -13.22 8.34
CA TYR A 24 -13.62 -12.00 7.89
C TYR A 24 -12.90 -12.19 6.56
N LEU A 25 -12.14 -13.28 6.39
CA LEU A 25 -11.45 -13.58 5.13
C LEU A 25 -12.43 -13.82 3.98
N LEU A 26 -13.50 -14.59 4.23
CA LEU A 26 -14.54 -14.85 3.24
C LEU A 26 -15.22 -13.53 2.81
N LEU A 27 -15.62 -12.72 3.78
CA LEU A 27 -16.23 -11.41 3.51
C LEU A 27 -15.28 -10.51 2.72
N THR A 28 -14.00 -10.48 3.08
CA THR A 28 -12.99 -9.67 2.37
C THR A 28 -12.83 -10.12 0.91
N LEU A 29 -12.90 -11.42 0.63
CA LEU A 29 -12.86 -11.94 -0.73
C LEU A 29 -14.10 -11.54 -1.54
N LEU A 30 -15.29 -11.60 -0.93
CA LEU A 30 -16.53 -11.14 -1.56
C LEU A 30 -16.45 -9.64 -1.88
N LEU A 31 -16.00 -8.84 -0.91
CA LEU A 31 -15.83 -7.40 -1.11
C LEU A 31 -14.79 -7.09 -2.18
N LYS A 32 -13.70 -7.87 -2.29
CA LYS A 32 -12.75 -7.75 -3.41
C LYS A 32 -13.43 -7.93 -4.76
N GLY A 33 -14.34 -8.91 -4.88
CA GLY A 33 -15.10 -9.15 -6.10
C GLY A 33 -16.03 -7.99 -6.47
N ILE A 34 -16.48 -7.21 -5.47
CA ILE A 34 -17.34 -6.03 -5.67
C ILE A 34 -16.50 -4.79 -5.98
N THR A 35 -15.41 -4.55 -5.25
CA THR A 35 -14.61 -3.33 -5.38
C THR A 35 -13.66 -3.35 -6.58
N TYR A 36 -13.20 -4.53 -7.03
CA TYR A 36 -12.31 -4.62 -8.18
C TYR A 36 -12.94 -4.04 -9.46
N PRO A 37 -14.18 -4.41 -9.84
CA PRO A 37 -14.89 -3.78 -10.96
C PRO A 37 -15.06 -2.27 -10.82
N VAL A 38 -15.25 -1.75 -9.60
CA VAL A 38 -15.40 -0.31 -9.36
C VAL A 38 -14.14 0.44 -9.80
N PHE A 39 -12.94 -0.07 -9.47
CA PHE A 39 -11.69 0.52 -9.94
C PHE A 39 -11.50 0.39 -11.45
N THR A 40 -11.74 -0.80 -12.02
CA THR A 40 -11.54 -1.00 -13.48
C THR A 40 -12.51 -0.18 -14.31
N ASN A 41 -13.76 -0.05 -13.87
CA ASN A 41 -14.76 0.80 -14.52
C ASN A 41 -14.38 2.28 -14.38
N ALA A 42 -13.94 2.72 -13.20
CA ALA A 42 -13.47 4.10 -13.02
C ALA A 42 -12.29 4.45 -13.93
N LEU A 43 -11.33 3.52 -14.11
CA LEU A 43 -10.22 3.69 -15.05
C LEU A 43 -10.71 3.77 -16.50
N HIS A 44 -11.66 2.91 -16.88
CA HIS A 44 -12.26 2.92 -18.21
C HIS A 44 -13.02 4.23 -18.48
N ASP A 45 -13.87 4.66 -17.56
CA ASP A 45 -14.69 5.88 -17.68
C ASP A 45 -13.82 7.14 -17.74
N GLN A 46 -12.67 7.13 -17.08
CA GLN A 46 -11.66 8.19 -17.14
C GLN A 46 -10.70 8.07 -18.32
N ASN A 47 -10.89 7.07 -19.20
CA ASN A 47 -10.03 6.77 -20.36
C ASN A 47 -8.55 6.53 -20.00
N ILE A 48 -8.29 5.93 -18.84
CA ILE A 48 -6.95 5.62 -18.36
C ILE A 48 -6.55 4.22 -18.83
N ALA A 49 -5.65 4.16 -19.81
CA ALA A 49 -5.00 2.91 -20.20
C ALA A 49 -3.93 2.53 -19.16
N TYR A 50 -3.89 1.27 -18.75
CA TYR A 50 -2.96 0.78 -17.73
C TYR A 50 -2.40 -0.60 -18.09
N GLN A 51 -1.22 -0.90 -17.58
CA GLN A 51 -0.50 -2.17 -17.79
C GLN A 51 -0.85 -3.20 -16.72
N LYS A 52 -0.92 -2.75 -15.45
CA LYS A 52 -1.17 -3.60 -14.28
C LYS A 52 -2.01 -2.86 -13.26
N ILE A 53 -2.85 -3.60 -12.52
CA ILE A 53 -3.60 -3.07 -11.38
C ILE A 53 -3.48 -4.02 -10.20
N GLN A 54 -3.29 -3.47 -9.00
CA GLN A 54 -3.33 -4.21 -7.75
C GLN A 54 -4.28 -3.51 -6.78
N THR A 55 -5.31 -4.24 -6.33
CA THR A 55 -6.25 -3.77 -5.32
C THR A 55 -6.12 -4.53 -4.00
N LYS A 56 -6.24 -3.79 -2.90
CA LYS A 56 -6.16 -4.32 -1.54
C LYS A 56 -7.02 -3.48 -0.58
N PRO A 57 -7.52 -4.07 0.52
CA PRO A 57 -8.10 -3.29 1.60
C PRO A 57 -7.00 -2.50 2.32
N THR A 58 -7.34 -1.34 2.88
CA THR A 58 -6.44 -0.61 3.77
C THR A 58 -6.30 -1.32 5.12
N PRO A 59 -5.27 -0.99 5.93
CA PRO A 59 -5.03 -1.70 7.18
C PRO A 59 -6.25 -1.75 8.11
N LEU A 60 -6.39 -2.88 8.81
CA LEU A 60 -7.35 -3.08 9.91
C LEU A 60 -8.84 -3.02 9.53
N ASN A 61 -9.20 -3.11 8.24
CA ASN A 61 -10.60 -3.13 7.81
C ASN A 61 -10.79 -3.89 6.48
N ALA A 62 -12.01 -3.94 5.96
CA ALA A 62 -12.34 -4.50 4.64
C ALA A 62 -13.27 -3.56 3.83
N ILE A 63 -13.45 -2.32 4.29
CA ILE A 63 -14.42 -1.35 3.77
C ILE A 63 -13.73 -0.37 2.82
N LEU A 64 -12.57 0.15 3.20
CA LEU A 64 -11.78 1.05 2.39
C LEU A 64 -10.75 0.25 1.61
N TRP A 65 -10.77 0.40 0.29
CA TRP A 65 -9.88 -0.26 -0.65
C TRP A 65 -8.99 0.77 -1.34
N THR A 66 -7.80 0.34 -1.74
CA THR A 66 -6.90 1.14 -2.57
C THR A 66 -6.46 0.34 -3.77
N ALA A 67 -6.25 1.05 -4.88
CA ALA A 67 -5.72 0.52 -6.12
C ALA A 67 -4.41 1.22 -6.47
N ASN A 68 -3.37 0.43 -6.70
CA ASN A 68 -2.17 0.86 -7.41
C ASN A 68 -2.32 0.45 -8.88
N VAL A 69 -2.14 1.39 -9.78
CA VAL A 69 -2.31 1.21 -11.22
C VAL A 69 -1.01 1.62 -11.91
N GLU A 70 -0.45 0.73 -12.70
CA GLU A 70 0.78 0.98 -13.45
C GLU A 70 0.43 1.51 -14.84
N ILE A 71 0.94 2.69 -15.17
CA ILE A 71 0.98 3.22 -16.53
C ILE A 71 2.44 3.29 -17.01
N GLU A 72 2.70 3.82 -18.20
CA GLU A 72 4.04 3.82 -18.81
C GLU A 72 5.10 4.46 -17.89
N ASP A 73 4.90 5.74 -17.53
CA ASP A 73 5.90 6.53 -16.79
C ASP A 73 5.54 6.79 -15.31
N ALA A 74 4.39 6.32 -14.84
CA ALA A 74 3.89 6.61 -13.50
C ALA A 74 3.10 5.45 -12.89
N TYR A 75 2.86 5.58 -11.58
CA TYR A 75 1.86 4.82 -10.86
C TYR A 75 0.72 5.73 -10.45
N LEU A 76 -0.51 5.28 -10.64
CA LEU A 76 -1.68 5.96 -10.11
C LEU A 76 -2.14 5.25 -8.84
N ILE A 77 -2.46 6.02 -7.81
CA ILE A 77 -3.03 5.51 -6.56
C ILE A 77 -4.40 6.14 -6.38
N GLY A 78 -5.41 5.30 -6.23
CA GLY A 78 -6.77 5.70 -5.89
C GLY A 78 -7.28 4.91 -4.70
N ASP A 79 -8.28 5.45 -4.01
CA ASP A 79 -8.98 4.76 -2.94
C ASP A 79 -10.50 4.80 -3.13
N TYR A 80 -11.17 3.82 -2.52
CA TYR A 80 -12.61 3.64 -2.61
C TYR A 80 -13.15 3.04 -1.32
N SER A 81 -14.04 3.75 -0.64
CA SER A 81 -14.87 3.19 0.43
C SER A 81 -16.17 2.66 -0.14
N LEU A 82 -16.69 1.57 0.45
CA LEU A 82 -18.05 1.10 0.16
C LEU A 82 -19.14 2.15 0.45
N PHE A 83 -18.80 3.23 1.16
CA PHE A 83 -19.69 4.35 1.46
C PHE A 83 -19.41 5.60 0.61
N ASP A 84 -18.54 5.51 -0.40
CA ASP A 84 -18.29 6.62 -1.30
C ASP A 84 -19.50 6.95 -2.16
N SER A 85 -19.68 8.24 -2.39
CA SER A 85 -20.71 8.78 -3.27
C SER A 85 -20.12 9.40 -4.54
N GLN A 86 -18.85 9.79 -4.50
CA GLN A 86 -18.15 10.45 -5.59
C GLN A 86 -17.31 9.45 -6.40
N ALA A 87 -16.95 9.85 -7.63
CA ALA A 87 -16.05 9.05 -8.47
C ALA A 87 -14.65 8.94 -7.85
N ILE A 88 -13.93 7.86 -8.18
CA ILE A 88 -12.57 7.64 -7.70
C ILE A 88 -11.63 8.68 -8.32
N THR A 89 -10.87 9.38 -7.48
CA THR A 89 -9.75 10.22 -7.92
C THR A 89 -8.46 9.41 -7.88
N PHE A 90 -7.75 9.38 -9.02
CA PHE A 90 -6.45 8.73 -9.13
C PHE A 90 -5.33 9.78 -9.09
N ASN A 91 -4.46 9.68 -8.10
CA ASN A 91 -3.29 10.55 -7.96
C ASN A 91 -2.09 9.91 -8.65
N SER A 92 -1.36 10.69 -9.46
CA SER A 92 -0.23 10.20 -10.26
C SER A 92 1.12 10.43 -9.57
N PHE A 93 1.97 9.40 -9.59
CA PHE A 93 3.32 9.42 -9.03
C PHE A 93 4.31 8.90 -10.07
N ALA A 94 5.22 9.77 -10.53
CA ALA A 94 6.22 9.41 -11.53
C ALA A 94 7.15 8.29 -11.03
N LYS A 95 7.47 7.31 -11.89
CA LYS A 95 8.33 6.16 -11.54
C LYS A 95 9.74 6.61 -11.19
N ASN A 96 10.29 7.52 -12.00
CA ASN A 96 11.66 8.04 -11.88
C ASN A 96 12.76 6.97 -11.77
N HIS A 97 12.53 5.76 -12.32
CA HIS A 97 13.49 4.66 -12.23
C HIS A 97 14.83 4.98 -12.90
N HIS A 98 14.84 5.91 -13.85
CA HIS A 98 16.06 6.41 -14.50
C HIS A 98 17.07 7.03 -13.52
N LEU A 99 16.61 7.57 -12.38
CA LEU A 99 17.47 8.16 -11.35
C LEU A 99 18.42 7.13 -10.71
N LEU A 100 18.11 5.83 -10.80
CA LEU A 100 19.00 4.79 -10.30
C LEU A 100 20.24 4.61 -11.16
N GLY A 101 20.19 4.92 -12.46
CA GLY A 101 21.30 4.64 -13.38
C GLY A 101 21.87 3.22 -13.19
N ASP A 102 23.17 3.12 -12.98
CA ASP A 102 23.87 1.84 -12.76
C ASP A 102 23.52 1.17 -11.42
N TRP A 103 22.90 1.88 -10.48
CA TRP A 103 22.45 1.29 -9.22
C TRP A 103 21.33 0.28 -9.43
N LEU A 104 20.60 0.35 -10.56
CA LEU A 104 19.53 -0.59 -10.88
C LEU A 104 20.03 -2.04 -10.87
N GLU A 105 21.25 -2.30 -11.34
CA GLU A 105 21.84 -3.65 -11.40
C GLU A 105 22.48 -4.10 -10.07
N LYS A 106 22.53 -3.23 -9.06
CA LYS A 106 23.16 -3.53 -7.78
C LYS A 106 22.26 -4.46 -6.96
N ARG A 107 22.89 -5.45 -6.31
CA ARG A 107 22.21 -6.53 -5.58
C ARG A 107 21.14 -6.04 -4.58
N ASN A 108 21.44 -4.98 -3.83
CA ASN A 108 20.52 -4.50 -2.79
C ASN A 108 19.31 -3.76 -3.39
N VAL A 109 19.50 -3.00 -4.49
CA VAL A 109 18.40 -2.37 -5.23
C VAL A 109 17.52 -3.44 -5.87
N GLN A 110 18.10 -4.44 -6.54
CA GLN A 110 17.37 -5.59 -7.09
C GLN A 110 16.56 -6.34 -6.01
N ARG A 111 17.11 -6.44 -4.78
CA ARG A 111 16.37 -7.02 -3.64
C ARG A 111 15.17 -6.15 -3.25
N LEU A 112 15.32 -4.83 -3.18
CA LEU A 112 14.21 -3.92 -2.88
C LEU A 112 13.12 -4.01 -3.95
N ILE A 113 13.48 -4.03 -5.24
CA ILE A 113 12.55 -4.19 -6.36
C ILE A 113 11.78 -5.51 -6.25
N LYS A 114 12.46 -6.60 -5.91
CA LYS A 114 11.83 -7.90 -5.71
C LYS A 114 10.86 -7.89 -4.51
N ILE A 115 11.25 -7.24 -3.41
CA ILE A 115 10.39 -7.12 -2.23
C ILE A 115 9.17 -6.27 -2.53
N SER A 116 9.31 -5.16 -3.26
CA SER A 116 8.20 -4.29 -3.66
C SER A 116 7.34 -4.88 -4.78
N GLU A 117 7.67 -6.06 -5.29
CA GLU A 117 6.99 -6.71 -6.43
C GLU A 117 6.92 -5.82 -7.68
N GLY A 118 7.92 -4.95 -7.85
CA GLY A 118 7.99 -3.95 -8.91
C GLY A 118 7.24 -2.64 -8.60
N TRP A 119 6.44 -2.57 -7.53
CA TRP A 119 5.68 -1.38 -7.15
C TRP A 119 6.52 -0.38 -6.35
N PHE A 120 7.35 0.39 -7.02
CA PHE A 120 8.19 1.39 -6.38
C PHE A 120 8.39 2.64 -7.22
N ILE A 121 8.65 3.76 -6.57
CA ILE A 121 9.17 4.98 -7.22
C ILE A 121 10.49 5.39 -6.59
N ILE A 122 11.23 6.19 -7.33
CA ILE A 122 12.43 6.87 -6.81
C ILE A 122 12.11 8.35 -6.64
N SER A 123 12.38 8.87 -5.45
CA SER A 123 12.30 10.31 -5.20
C SER A 123 13.67 10.85 -4.84
N GLU A 124 13.97 12.06 -5.28
CA GLU A 124 15.19 12.77 -4.92
C GLU A 124 14.83 13.93 -3.99
N LYS A 125 15.50 14.02 -2.85
CA LYS A 125 15.37 15.16 -1.91
C LYS A 125 16.76 15.58 -1.49
N ASN A 126 17.12 16.85 -1.71
CA ASN A 126 18.43 17.41 -1.36
C ASN A 126 19.63 16.63 -1.95
N GLY A 127 19.49 16.07 -3.16
CA GLY A 127 20.52 15.25 -3.81
C GLY A 127 20.62 13.82 -3.28
N GLU A 128 19.72 13.42 -2.36
CA GLU A 128 19.65 12.06 -1.84
C GLU A 128 18.51 11.30 -2.51
N LEU A 129 18.79 10.06 -2.91
CA LEU A 129 17.81 9.18 -3.55
C LEU A 129 17.09 8.33 -2.50
N TYR A 130 15.78 8.21 -2.67
CA TYR A 130 14.93 7.40 -1.82
C TYR A 130 14.16 6.39 -2.65
N PHE A 131 14.21 5.14 -2.23
CA PHE A 131 13.37 4.06 -2.75
C PHE A 131 12.07 4.01 -1.96
N ASN A 132 10.95 4.23 -2.64
CA ASN A 132 9.62 4.23 -2.01
C ASN A 132 8.81 3.00 -2.44
N ASP A 133 8.44 2.14 -1.50
CA ASP A 133 7.58 0.97 -1.78
C ASP A 133 6.11 1.37 -1.74
N LEU A 134 5.41 1.21 -2.87
CA LEU A 134 4.02 1.61 -3.05
C LEU A 134 3.02 0.59 -2.50
N ARG A 135 3.46 -0.61 -2.11
CA ARG A 135 2.54 -1.68 -1.67
C ARG A 135 1.80 -1.36 -0.39
N PHE A 136 2.21 -0.34 0.37
CA PHE A 136 1.57 0.03 1.63
C PHE A 136 0.86 1.39 1.59
N GLY A 137 1.03 2.15 0.51
CA GLY A 137 0.41 3.46 0.33
C GLY A 137 1.15 4.58 1.06
N LEU A 138 0.54 5.78 1.01
CA LEU A 138 1.10 6.99 1.59
C LEU A 138 0.88 7.05 3.11
N LEU A 139 1.76 7.79 3.79
CA LEU A 139 1.70 8.16 5.20
C LEU A 139 0.89 9.45 5.40
N ASN A 140 0.79 10.26 4.35
CA ASN A 140 0.02 11.50 4.30
C ASN A 140 -0.87 11.54 3.04
N ASN A 141 -1.88 12.41 3.04
CA ASN A 141 -2.69 12.69 1.85
C ASN A 141 -2.15 13.86 1.01
N ASP A 142 -0.88 14.21 1.16
CA ASP A 142 -0.25 15.29 0.39
C ASP A 142 0.32 14.74 -0.92
N VAL A 143 -0.34 15.08 -2.03
CA VAL A 143 0.07 14.63 -3.37
C VAL A 143 1.27 15.43 -3.87
N GLU A 144 1.46 16.66 -3.40
CA GLU A 144 2.59 17.51 -3.79
C GLU A 144 3.87 17.09 -3.05
N ASN A 145 3.74 16.70 -1.78
CA ASN A 145 4.84 16.21 -0.95
C ASN A 145 4.51 14.83 -0.35
N PRO A 146 4.47 13.78 -1.19
CA PRO A 146 4.08 12.46 -0.74
C PRO A 146 5.14 11.87 0.18
N GLU A 147 4.66 11.32 1.29
CA GLU A 147 5.44 10.48 2.19
C GLU A 147 4.90 9.06 2.09
N PHE A 148 5.78 8.09 1.88
CA PHE A 148 5.39 6.69 1.72
C PHE A 148 5.58 5.93 3.03
N THR A 149 4.68 4.98 3.29
CA THR A 149 4.74 4.14 4.50
C THR A 149 6.07 3.38 4.61
N PHE A 150 6.72 3.06 3.49
CA PHE A 150 8.07 2.50 3.47
C PHE A 150 8.91 3.26 2.46
N SER A 151 9.88 4.02 2.98
CA SER A 151 10.84 4.79 2.22
C SER A 151 12.24 4.46 2.74
N TYR A 152 13.16 4.22 1.83
CA TYR A 152 14.54 3.85 2.15
C TYR A 152 15.49 4.83 1.48
N LYS A 153 16.28 5.53 2.27
CA LYS A 153 17.40 6.33 1.77
C LYS A 153 18.46 5.41 1.18
N LEU A 154 18.86 5.68 -0.06
CA LEU A 154 19.90 4.93 -0.74
C LEU A 154 21.23 5.67 -0.61
N THR A 155 22.25 4.96 -0.14
CA THR A 155 23.63 5.47 -0.05
C THR A 155 24.59 4.49 -0.70
N GLU A 156 25.70 4.98 -1.25
CA GLU A 156 26.75 4.13 -1.82
C GLU A 156 28.01 4.20 -0.96
N GLU A 157 28.51 3.05 -0.53
CA GLU A 157 29.82 2.92 0.11
C GLU A 157 30.58 1.77 -0.55
N ASP A 158 31.79 2.03 -1.04
CA ASP A 158 32.66 1.05 -1.71
C ASP A 158 31.98 0.25 -2.85
N GLY A 159 31.11 0.91 -3.62
CA GLY A 159 30.38 0.31 -4.74
C GLY A 159 29.17 -0.54 -4.34
N VAL A 160 28.85 -0.61 -3.05
CA VAL A 160 27.68 -1.29 -2.48
C VAL A 160 26.61 -0.26 -2.12
N ILE A 161 25.39 -0.49 -2.58
CA ILE A 161 24.25 0.36 -2.24
C ILE A 161 23.62 -0.11 -0.93
N TYR A 162 23.60 0.76 0.08
CA TYR A 162 22.89 0.55 1.33
C TYR A 162 21.52 1.21 1.27
N ALA A 163 20.59 0.66 2.05
CA ALA A 163 19.22 1.13 2.15
C ALA A 163 18.88 1.29 3.62
N GLU A 164 18.69 2.53 4.05
CA GLU A 164 18.33 2.88 5.42
C GLU A 164 16.88 3.34 5.45
N GLU A 165 16.03 2.70 6.25
CA GLU A 165 14.64 3.11 6.37
C GLU A 165 14.56 4.48 7.05
N THR A 166 13.78 5.39 6.49
CA THR A 166 13.54 6.71 7.09
C THR A 166 12.91 6.55 8.47
N GLU A 167 13.35 7.33 9.45
CA GLU A 167 12.74 7.34 10.78
C GLU A 167 11.24 7.69 10.69
N LYS A 168 10.42 6.91 11.37
CA LYS A 168 8.97 7.15 11.51
C LYS A 168 8.59 7.16 12.96
N GLY A 169 7.81 8.16 13.34
CA GLY A 169 7.32 8.36 14.69
C GLY A 169 6.00 7.66 14.95
N ARG A 170 5.66 7.56 16.23
CA ARG A 170 4.32 7.14 16.67
C ARG A 170 3.23 8.11 16.18
N GLU A 171 3.58 9.39 16.05
CA GLU A 171 2.67 10.44 15.59
C GLU A 171 2.23 10.22 14.14
N ASP A 172 3.14 9.80 13.27
CA ASP A 172 2.85 9.50 11.87
C ASP A 172 1.82 8.37 11.73
N ALA A 173 2.00 7.30 12.51
CA ALA A 173 1.07 6.18 12.54
C ALA A 173 -0.32 6.61 13.06
N GLN A 174 -0.38 7.51 14.05
CA GLN A 174 -1.64 8.03 14.57
C GLN A 174 -2.37 8.90 13.54
N LYS A 175 -1.63 9.77 12.84
CA LYS A 175 -2.16 10.61 11.77
C LYS A 175 -2.73 9.75 10.64
N LEU A 176 -1.96 8.77 10.15
CA LEU A 176 -2.39 7.84 9.11
C LEU A 176 -3.67 7.09 9.51
N LEU A 177 -3.73 6.53 10.72
CA LEU A 177 -4.92 5.81 11.19
C LEU A 177 -6.14 6.74 11.32
N SER A 178 -5.93 7.98 11.73
CA SER A 178 -7.00 9.00 11.80
C SER A 178 -7.54 9.34 10.41
N GLU A 179 -6.66 9.55 9.43
CA GLU A 179 -7.03 9.83 8.04
C GLU A 179 -7.78 8.64 7.42
N LEU A 180 -7.29 7.41 7.62
CA LEU A 180 -7.98 6.19 7.17
C LEU A 180 -9.37 6.07 7.82
N TRP A 181 -9.52 6.41 9.11
CA TRP A 181 -10.82 6.36 9.78
C TRP A 181 -11.83 7.35 9.20
N VAL A 182 -11.38 8.55 8.81
CA VAL A 182 -12.24 9.51 8.10
C VAL A 182 -12.63 8.94 6.74
N ARG A 183 -11.66 8.48 5.96
CA ARG A 183 -11.87 7.98 4.60
C ARG A 183 -12.75 6.73 4.54
N ILE A 184 -12.69 5.86 5.56
CA ILE A 184 -13.59 4.70 5.69
C ILE A 184 -15.06 5.14 5.65
N LYS A 185 -15.42 6.32 6.14
CA LYS A 185 -16.82 6.78 6.21
C LYS A 185 -17.38 7.24 4.85
N GLY A 186 -16.55 7.32 3.82
CA GLY A 186 -16.94 7.81 2.51
C GLY A 186 -16.26 9.14 2.14
N ASN A 187 -16.63 9.66 0.98
CA ASN A 187 -16.27 10.97 0.44
C ASN A 187 -17.50 11.75 -0.03
#